data_AF-A0AA86Z4A2-F1
#
_entry.id   AF-A0AA86Z4A2-F1
#
_cell.length_a   1.000
_cell.length_b   1.000
_cell.length_c   1.000
_cell.angle_alpha   90.00
_cell.angle_beta   90.00
_cell.angle_gamma   90.00
#
_symmetry.space_group_name_H-M   'P 1'
#
loop_
_entity.id
_entity.type
_entity.pdbx_description
1 polymer ?
#
loop_
_entity_poly.entity_id
_entity_poly.type
_entity_poly.pdbx_seq_one_letter_code
_entity_poly.pdbx_strand_id
1 'polypeptide(L)'
;HYTSSDGYKGIMGTGSINMSDPGARGKGAISGKPNAVYVTTMSPEELNASKARGQMGLTNAKSTHYISFEIDSSKIQRVDRQDGVKRLFIQENINLRDPNNKIKSGVTHGRC
;
A
#
# COMPACT_ATOMS: atom_id res chain seq x y z
N HIS A 1 1.34 -3.11 -0.70
CA HIS A 1 1.15 -1.68 -1.04
C HIS A 1 1.03 -1.53 -2.56
N TYR A 2 0.12 -0.69 -3.05
CA TYR A 2 -0.13 -0.49 -4.49
C TYR A 2 0.19 0.94 -4.91
N THR A 3 0.81 1.11 -6.08
CA THR A 3 1.32 2.41 -6.53
C THR A 3 1.40 2.53 -8.06
N SER A 4 1.65 3.74 -8.56
CA SER A 4 1.91 4.03 -9.97
C SER A 4 3.33 3.59 -10.36
N SER A 5 3.68 3.68 -11.65
CA SER A 5 5.05 3.34 -12.10
C SER A 5 6.08 4.29 -11.49
N ASP A 6 5.79 5.58 -11.40
CA ASP A 6 6.70 6.56 -10.80
C ASP A 6 6.84 6.36 -9.29
N GLY A 7 5.73 6.12 -8.60
CA GLY A 7 5.77 5.79 -7.17
C GLY A 7 6.55 4.52 -6.90
N TYR A 8 6.40 3.49 -7.74
CA TYR A 8 7.20 2.27 -7.67
C TYR A 8 8.70 2.55 -7.83
N LYS A 9 9.11 3.31 -8.86
CA LYS A 9 10.51 3.69 -9.06
C LYS A 9 11.07 4.48 -7.87
N GLY A 10 10.27 5.40 -7.32
CA GLY A 10 10.64 6.17 -6.13
C GLY A 10 10.86 5.28 -4.90
N ILE A 11 9.95 4.33 -4.65
CA ILE A 11 10.07 3.39 -3.52
C ILE A 11 11.25 2.44 -3.73
N MET A 12 11.46 1.90 -4.93
CA MET A 12 12.59 1.00 -5.17
C MET A 12 13.94 1.73 -5.15
N GLY A 13 13.97 3.01 -5.56
CA GLY A 13 15.15 3.85 -5.46
C GLY A 13 15.51 4.21 -4.02
N THR A 14 14.54 4.67 -3.24
CA THR A 14 14.77 5.08 -1.83
C THR A 14 14.82 3.90 -0.87
N GLY A 15 14.06 2.84 -1.16
CA GLY A 15 13.83 1.72 -0.26
C GLY A 15 12.85 2.05 0.88
N SER A 16 12.04 3.10 0.76
CA SER A 16 11.06 3.46 1.79
C SER A 16 9.68 3.72 1.22
N ILE A 17 8.65 3.35 1.99
CA ILE A 17 7.27 3.77 1.77
C ILE A 17 6.93 4.77 2.87
N ASN A 18 6.84 6.03 2.49
CA ASN A 18 6.54 7.10 3.44
C ASN A 18 5.04 7.16 3.71
N MET A 19 4.68 7.47 4.95
CA MET A 19 3.31 7.83 5.29
C MET A 19 2.88 9.01 4.45
N SER A 20 1.63 8.97 3.99
CA SER A 20 1.05 10.06 3.21
C SER A 20 -0.38 10.30 3.67
N ASP A 21 -0.83 11.54 3.55
CA ASP A 21 -2.25 11.86 3.72
C ASP A 21 -3.06 11.20 2.58
N PRO A 22 -3.94 10.24 2.89
CA PRO A 22 -4.82 9.65 1.88
C PRO A 22 -5.90 10.64 1.40
N GLY A 23 -6.16 11.70 2.16
CA GLY A 23 -7.12 12.79 1.93
C GLY A 23 -6.64 13.79 0.86
N ALA A 24 -5.34 14.01 0.77
CA ALA A 24 -4.74 14.88 -0.26
C ALA A 24 -4.84 14.31 -1.69
N ARG A 25 -5.26 13.05 -1.86
CA ARG A 25 -5.24 12.34 -3.16
C ARG A 25 -6.45 12.64 -4.07
N GLY A 26 -6.92 13.87 -4.14
CA GLY A 26 -7.96 14.31 -5.09
C GLY A 26 -9.22 13.41 -5.14
N LYS A 27 -9.83 13.23 -6.31
CA LYS A 27 -11.06 12.42 -6.46
C LYS A 27 -10.83 10.96 -6.00
N GLY A 28 -11.66 10.48 -5.07
CA GLY A 28 -11.54 9.16 -4.43
C GLY A 28 -10.60 9.11 -3.22
N ALA A 29 -10.15 10.27 -2.73
CA ALA A 29 -9.42 10.39 -1.48
C ALA A 29 -10.27 9.98 -0.27
N ILE A 30 -9.62 9.43 0.75
CA ILE A 30 -10.29 9.11 2.02
C ILE A 30 -10.01 10.26 2.99
N SER A 31 -10.81 11.31 2.89
CA SER A 31 -10.71 12.47 3.78
C SER A 31 -10.93 12.07 5.25
N GLY A 32 -10.23 12.73 6.17
CA GLY A 32 -10.35 12.50 7.62
C GLY A 32 -9.72 11.21 8.15
N LYS A 33 -8.90 10.52 7.33
CA LYS A 33 -8.13 9.34 7.77
C LYS A 33 -6.69 9.71 8.11
N PRO A 34 -6.03 8.95 9.00
CA PRO A 34 -4.69 9.31 9.45
C PRO A 34 -3.67 9.24 8.32
N ASN A 35 -2.62 10.06 8.46
CA ASN A 35 -1.37 9.91 7.72
C ASN A 35 -0.80 8.53 8.04
N ALA A 36 -0.68 7.68 7.01
CA ALA A 36 -0.28 6.29 7.16
C ALA A 36 0.17 5.69 5.83
N VAL A 37 0.75 4.50 5.90
CA VAL A 37 0.95 3.63 4.73
C VAL A 37 -0.25 2.70 4.61
N TYR A 38 -1.01 2.87 3.52
CA TYR A 38 -2.19 2.06 3.24
C TYR A 38 -1.81 0.79 2.48
N VAL A 39 -2.32 -0.35 2.95
CA VAL A 39 -2.01 -1.70 2.45
C VAL A 39 -3.27 -2.56 2.38
N THR A 40 -3.13 -3.72 1.77
CA THR A 40 -4.13 -4.79 1.75
C THR A 40 -3.37 -6.11 1.69
N THR A 41 -3.99 -7.17 2.21
CA THR A 41 -3.48 -8.55 2.09
C THR A 41 -3.87 -9.21 0.78
N MET A 42 -4.77 -8.59 0.00
CA MET A 42 -5.21 -9.13 -1.29
C MET A 42 -4.19 -8.85 -2.38
N SER A 43 -3.89 -9.87 -3.17
CA SER A 43 -3.10 -9.82 -4.40
C SER A 43 -3.86 -9.09 -5.54
N PRO A 44 -3.18 -8.70 -6.63
CA PRO A 44 -3.83 -8.06 -7.77
C PRO A 44 -4.95 -8.93 -8.37
N GLU A 45 -4.73 -10.24 -8.46
CA GLU A 45 -5.69 -11.21 -8.99
C GLU A 45 -6.95 -11.28 -8.13
N GLU A 46 -6.79 -11.37 -6.80
CA GLU A 46 -7.91 -11.39 -5.85
C GLU A 46 -8.70 -10.08 -5.86
N LEU A 47 -8.03 -8.93 -5.98
CA LEU A 47 -8.68 -7.63 -6.09
C LEU A 47 -9.50 -7.49 -7.36
N ASN A 48 -9.03 -8.08 -8.47
CA ASN A 48 -9.73 -8.08 -9.74
C ASN A 48 -10.94 -9.03 -9.70
N ALA A 49 -10.77 -10.24 -9.18
CA ALA A 49 -11.84 -11.23 -9.07
C ALA A 49 -12.99 -10.76 -8.16
N SER A 50 -12.65 -10.13 -7.02
CA SER A 50 -13.63 -9.65 -6.03
C SER A 50 -14.27 -8.30 -6.35
N LYS A 51 -13.82 -7.60 -7.39
CA LYS A 51 -14.19 -6.20 -7.70
C LYS A 51 -13.88 -5.20 -6.55
N ALA A 52 -13.10 -5.62 -5.54
CA ALA A 52 -12.71 -4.79 -4.40
C ALA A 52 -11.80 -3.61 -4.78
N ARG A 53 -11.11 -3.71 -5.92
CA ARG A 53 -10.17 -2.70 -6.42
C ARG A 53 -10.78 -1.29 -6.45
N GLY A 54 -12.01 -1.15 -6.95
CA GLY A 54 -12.74 0.12 -6.99
C GLY A 54 -13.14 0.65 -5.61
N GLN A 55 -13.57 -0.24 -4.70
CA GLN A 55 -13.92 0.11 -3.32
C GLN A 55 -12.68 0.60 -2.54
N MET A 56 -11.52 0.03 -2.84
CA MET A 56 -10.23 0.49 -2.32
C MET A 56 -9.66 1.67 -3.10
N GLY A 57 -10.39 2.33 -4.00
CA GLY A 57 -9.90 3.49 -4.78
C GLY A 57 -8.62 3.24 -5.59
N LEU A 58 -8.31 1.97 -5.86
CA LEU A 58 -7.19 1.56 -6.69
C LEU A 58 -7.65 1.66 -8.15
N THR A 59 -7.20 2.68 -8.85
CA THR A 59 -7.49 2.85 -10.28
C THR A 59 -6.30 2.38 -11.10
N ASN A 60 -6.52 2.04 -12.37
CA ASN A 60 -5.45 1.57 -13.26
C ASN A 60 -4.28 2.55 -13.36
N ALA A 61 -4.54 3.86 -13.37
CA ALA A 61 -3.48 4.87 -13.38
C ALA A 61 -2.67 4.92 -12.07
N LYS A 62 -3.31 4.67 -10.92
CA LYS A 62 -2.71 4.83 -9.58
C LYS A 62 -2.14 3.53 -8.99
N SER A 63 -2.40 2.39 -9.60
CA SER A 63 -2.03 1.06 -9.08
C SER A 63 -1.65 0.10 -10.21
N THR A 64 -0.59 0.47 -10.92
CA THR A 64 0.03 -0.33 -11.99
C THR A 64 1.07 -1.30 -11.45
N HIS A 65 1.57 -1.06 -10.23
CA HIS A 65 2.57 -1.88 -9.58
C HIS A 65 2.17 -2.16 -8.13
N TYR A 66 2.66 -3.27 -7.60
CA TYR A 66 2.53 -3.62 -6.19
C TYR A 66 3.90 -3.90 -5.58
N ILE A 67 3.97 -3.71 -4.26
CA ILE A 67 5.09 -4.09 -3.41
C ILE A 67 4.49 -4.86 -2.23
N SER A 68 4.89 -6.10 -2.07
CA SER A 68 4.56 -6.97 -0.95
C SER A 68 5.75 -7.06 0.01
N PHE A 69 5.46 -7.11 1.29
CA PHE A 69 6.47 -7.17 2.35
C PHE A 69 5.84 -7.77 3.61
N GLU A 70 6.68 -8.33 4.47
CA GLU A 70 6.28 -8.82 5.78
C GLU A 70 6.33 -7.71 6.83
N ILE A 71 5.37 -7.70 7.74
CA ILE A 71 5.32 -6.79 8.88
C ILE A 71 4.66 -7.48 10.07
N ASP A 72 5.05 -7.07 11.27
CA ASP A 72 4.35 -7.46 12.49
C ASP A 72 2.87 -7.06 12.42
N SER A 73 1.98 -8.04 12.63
CA SER A 73 0.54 -7.87 12.58
C SER A 73 0.02 -6.90 13.65
N SER A 74 0.74 -6.73 14.76
CA SER A 74 0.40 -5.78 15.82
C SER A 74 0.40 -4.32 15.35
N LYS A 75 1.14 -4.03 14.28
CA LYS A 75 1.27 -2.69 13.67
C LYS A 75 0.15 -2.37 12.69
N ILE A 76 -0.63 -3.38 12.29
CA ILE A 76 -1.68 -3.25 11.29
C ILE A 76 -2.96 -2.78 11.96
N GLN A 77 -3.52 -1.69 11.43
CA GLN A 77 -4.81 -1.16 11.84
C GLN A 77 -5.82 -1.23 10.68
N ARG A 78 -7.11 -1.29 11.02
CA ARG A 78 -8.21 -1.34 10.04
C ARG A 78 -8.85 0.04 9.90
N VAL A 79 -9.07 0.49 8.67
CA VAL A 79 -9.79 1.76 8.40
C VAL A 79 -11.25 1.70 8.85
N ASP A 80 -11.85 0.51 8.79
CA ASP A 80 -13.20 0.21 9.24
C ASP A 80 -13.20 -1.18 9.87
N ARG A 81 -13.89 -1.33 11.00
CA ARG A 81 -13.98 -2.59 11.72
C ARG A 81 -15.03 -3.54 11.13
N GLN A 82 -16.03 -3.02 10.43
CA GLN A 82 -17.17 -3.79 9.93
C GLN A 82 -17.02 -4.26 8.48
N ASP A 83 -16.09 -3.67 7.73
CA ASP A 83 -15.86 -3.99 6.32
C ASP A 83 -14.46 -4.58 6.14
N GLY A 84 -14.40 -5.90 5.94
CA GLY A 84 -13.15 -6.64 5.72
C GLY A 84 -12.48 -6.33 4.38
N VAL A 85 -13.20 -5.66 3.46
CA VAL A 85 -12.65 -5.19 2.18
C VAL A 85 -11.98 -3.81 2.34
N LYS A 86 -12.29 -3.07 3.42
CA LYS A 86 -11.67 -1.76 3.64
C LYS A 86 -10.20 -1.90 4.04
N ARG A 87 -9.43 -0.90 3.58
CA ARG A 87 -7.97 -0.88 3.60
C ARG A 87 -7.40 -1.10 5.01
N LEU A 88 -6.25 -1.75 5.05
CA LEU A 88 -5.38 -1.79 6.21
C LEU A 88 -4.45 -0.57 6.17
N PHE A 89 -4.01 -0.10 7.33
CA PHE A 89 -3.01 0.96 7.39
C PHE A 89 -2.01 0.72 8.52
N ILE A 90 -0.83 1.30 8.33
CA ILE A 90 0.29 1.23 9.24
C ILE A 90 0.74 2.68 9.51
N GLN A 91 0.75 3.12 10.77
CA GLN A 91 1.09 4.50 11.17
C GLN A 91 2.59 4.68 11.41
N GLU A 92 3.40 4.23 10.46
CA GLU A 92 4.83 4.51 10.40
C GLU A 92 5.30 4.44 8.95
N ASN A 93 6.50 4.98 8.70
CA ASN A 93 7.18 4.77 7.42
C ASN A 93 7.66 3.31 7.36
N ILE A 94 7.52 2.68 6.20
CA ILE A 94 8.03 1.32 5.99
C ILE A 94 9.41 1.39 5.37
N ASN A 95 10.42 0.92 6.11
CA ASN A 95 11.76 0.74 5.56
C ASN A 95 11.88 -0.66 4.95
N LEU A 96 12.12 -0.71 3.65
CA LEU A 96 12.30 -1.93 2.87
C LEU A 96 13.77 -2.34 2.74
N ARG A 97 14.71 -1.55 3.28
CA ARG A 97 16.14 -1.88 3.25
C ARG A 97 16.64 -2.46 4.56
N ASP A 98 17.59 -3.37 4.44
CA ASP A 98 18.37 -3.92 5.53
C ASP A 98 19.49 -2.94 5.95
N PRO A 99 20.25 -3.23 7.03
CA PRO A 99 21.37 -2.39 7.46
C PRO A 99 22.49 -2.24 6.42
N ASN A 100 22.58 -3.15 5.44
CA ASN A 100 23.56 -3.09 4.35
C ASN A 100 23.02 -2.32 3.14
N ASN A 101 21.92 -1.57 3.30
CA ASN A 101 21.27 -0.81 2.25
C ASN A 101 20.77 -1.70 1.08
N LYS A 102 20.56 -3.00 1.29
CA LYS A 102 19.92 -3.90 0.30
C LYS A 102 18.44 -4.04 0.62
N ILE A 103 17.62 -4.39 -0.37
CA ILE A 103 16.21 -4.70 -0.11
C ILE A 103 16.12 -5.92 0.83
N LYS A 104 15.31 -5.81 1.88
CA LYS A 104 15.08 -6.86 2.88
C LYS A 104 14.61 -8.15 2.21
N SER A 105 15.03 -9.28 2.77
CA SER A 105 14.44 -10.58 2.45
C SER A 105 12.92 -10.55 2.70
N GLY A 106 12.13 -11.15 1.82
CA GLY A 106 10.66 -11.17 1.89
C GLY A 106 9.95 -9.99 1.20
N VAL A 107 10.68 -8.96 0.75
CA VAL A 107 10.09 -7.93 -0.12
C VAL A 107 10.01 -8.43 -1.55
N THR A 108 8.80 -8.48 -2.09
CA THR A 108 8.55 -8.82 -3.50
C THR A 108 7.74 -7.70 -4.16
N HIS A 109 7.82 -7.59 -5.48
CA HIS A 109 7.09 -6.55 -6.20
C HIS A 109 6.86 -6.97 -7.65
N GLY A 110 5.86 -6.36 -8.30
CA GLY A 110 5.48 -6.71 -9.65
C GLY A 110 4.51 -5.73 -10.28
N ARG A 111 4.13 -6.01 -11.52
CA ARG A 111 3.03 -5.32 -12.20
C ARG A 111 1.68 -5.91 -11.77
N CYS A 112 0.67 -5.05 -11.72
CA CYS A 112 -0.72 -5.43 -11.48
C CYS A 112 -1.44 -5.79 -12.78
#